data_AF-A0A1M6VGL2-F1
#
_entry.id   AF-A0A1M6VGL2-F1
#
_cell.length_a   1.000
_cell.length_b   1.000
_cell.length_c   1.000
_cell.angle_alpha   90.00
_cell.angle_beta   90.00
_cell.angle_gamma   90.00
#
_symmetry.space_group_name_H-M   'P 1'
#
loop_
_entity.id
_entity.type
_entity.pdbx_description
1 polymer ?
#
loop_
_entity_poly.entity_id
_entity_poly.type
_entity_poly.pdbx_seq_one_letter_code
_entity_poly.pdbx_strand_id
1 'polypeptide(L)'
;MKKYFIVFIIVVTYPLGIYAQGKDSLESTKKAITEQHYEVQRIDSLQKEISRLVGQIAKYKQTVDTLNSQLYDYEQTIKDQNKKIKKLNHYLLFADTIVARLSNDCLRKKYDLANVNQAIRNFEQMYSSELKNKFGRLKYLLNEYEIYTQELVSILLEAQNDKSLGNPFTGQKQAQSYIDKIKNTRYYQDVYNDDWTIPYLNNLIDKCFETIKSFNPKESKELHLIELMN
;
A
#
# COMPACT_ATOMS: atom_id res chain seq x y z
N MET A 1 -30.07 96.02 54.73
CA MET A 1 -29.44 97.35 54.72
C MET A 1 -28.18 97.32 55.58
N LYS A 2 -27.04 97.75 55.00
CA LYS A 2 -25.77 98.31 55.58
C LYS A 2 -25.22 97.67 56.88
N LYS A 3 -24.15 96.85 56.81
CA LYS A 3 -22.69 97.17 56.93
C LYS A 3 -22.30 97.91 58.23
N TYR A 4 -21.40 97.33 59.03
CA TYR A 4 -20.10 97.84 59.57
C TYR A 4 -19.51 96.72 60.49
N PHE A 5 -18.44 96.02 60.11
CA PHE A 5 -17.01 96.29 60.37
C PHE A 5 -16.63 96.34 61.85
N ILE A 6 -16.07 95.24 62.39
CA ILE A 6 -15.06 95.29 63.47
C ILE A 6 -13.96 94.29 63.17
N VAL A 7 -12.78 94.87 62.92
CA VAL A 7 -11.46 94.26 62.88
C VAL A 7 -11.02 93.99 64.32
N PHE A 8 -10.46 92.81 64.59
CA PHE A 8 -9.59 92.63 65.75
C PHE A 8 -8.26 92.02 65.28
N ILE A 9 -7.28 92.91 65.16
CA ILE A 9 -5.87 92.59 65.03
C ILE A 9 -5.38 92.20 66.42
N ILE A 10 -4.87 90.98 66.59
CA ILE A 10 -3.93 90.66 67.67
C ILE A 10 -2.59 90.36 67.00
N VAL A 11 -1.71 91.37 67.02
CA VAL A 11 -0.27 91.21 66.83
C VAL A 11 0.32 91.09 68.22
N VAL A 12 0.77 89.90 68.64
CA VAL A 12 1.83 89.75 69.66
C VAL A 12 2.62 88.46 69.39
N THR A 13 3.85 88.68 68.90
CA THR A 13 5.09 87.89 69.01
C THR A 13 5.17 86.48 68.42
N TYR A 14 5.94 86.41 67.33
CA TYR A 14 6.68 85.23 66.85
C TYR A 14 7.45 84.50 67.98
N PRO A 15 7.38 83.16 68.04
CA PRO A 15 8.56 82.37 68.38
C PRO A 15 9.37 82.13 67.11
N LEU A 16 10.66 82.47 67.15
CA LEU A 16 11.71 82.13 66.18
C LEU A 16 11.91 80.60 65.99
N GLY A 17 10.99 79.75 66.48
CA GLY A 17 11.01 78.29 66.36
C GLY A 17 10.25 77.72 65.15
N ILE A 18 9.46 78.51 64.44
CA ILE A 18 8.69 78.01 63.26
C ILE A 18 9.58 77.87 62.00
N TYR A 19 10.70 78.60 61.93
CA TYR A 19 11.55 78.62 60.73
C TYR A 19 12.40 77.33 60.55
N ALA A 20 12.86 76.70 61.64
CA ALA A 20 13.63 75.45 61.57
C ALA A 20 12.70 74.24 61.32
N GLN A 21 11.58 74.17 62.03
CA GLN A 21 10.58 73.10 61.88
C GLN A 21 9.87 73.15 60.52
N GLY A 22 9.62 74.35 59.97
CA GLY A 22 9.08 74.53 58.62
C GLY A 22 10.08 74.16 57.51
N LYS A 23 11.39 74.31 57.75
CA LYS A 23 12.45 73.96 56.80
C LYS A 23 12.70 72.44 56.75
N ASP A 24 12.72 71.78 57.91
CA ASP A 24 12.83 70.31 58.00
C ASP A 24 11.57 69.60 57.48
N SER A 25 10.39 70.17 57.76
CA SER A 25 9.13 69.69 57.18
C SER A 25 9.11 69.86 55.65
N LEU A 26 9.64 70.96 55.12
CA LEU A 26 9.70 71.20 53.68
C LEU A 26 10.67 70.23 52.97
N GLU A 27 11.86 70.00 53.53
CA GLU A 27 12.84 69.07 52.96
C GLU A 27 12.36 67.61 52.99
N SER A 28 11.68 67.19 54.05
CA SER A 28 11.06 65.86 54.10
C SER A 28 9.93 65.69 53.07
N THR A 29 9.09 66.71 52.85
CA THR A 29 8.11 66.68 51.73
C THR A 29 8.76 66.66 50.36
N LYS A 30 9.85 67.42 50.13
CA LYS A 30 10.57 67.38 48.83
C LYS A 30 11.13 66.00 48.54
N LYS A 31 11.70 65.34 49.55
CA LYS A 31 12.22 63.97 49.44
C LYS A 31 11.10 62.97 49.12
N ALA A 32 9.96 63.05 49.83
CA ALA A 32 8.79 62.22 49.56
C ALA A 32 8.22 62.43 48.15
N ILE A 33 8.16 63.67 47.66
CA ILE A 33 7.72 64.00 46.30
C ILE A 33 8.69 63.42 45.25
N THR A 34 9.99 63.45 45.53
CA THR A 34 11.02 62.91 44.62
C THR A 34 10.94 61.38 44.52
N GLU A 35 10.76 60.70 45.66
CA GLU A 35 10.55 59.25 45.72
C GLU A 35 9.24 58.86 45.01
N GLN A 36 8.16 59.62 45.25
CA GLN A 36 6.87 59.42 44.57
C GLN A 36 6.98 59.64 43.05
N HIS A 37 7.76 60.63 42.61
CA HIS A 37 8.03 60.85 41.18
C HIS A 37 8.76 59.68 40.54
N TYR A 38 9.74 59.08 41.22
CA TYR A 38 10.45 57.90 40.73
C TYR A 38 9.52 56.67 40.63
N GLU A 39 8.65 56.46 41.62
CA GLU A 39 7.66 55.38 41.57
C GLU A 39 6.63 55.58 40.45
N VAL A 40 6.19 56.82 40.18
CA VAL A 40 5.32 57.13 39.04
C VAL A 40 6.02 56.81 37.71
N GLN A 41 7.28 57.19 37.53
CA GLN A 41 8.05 56.83 36.33
C GLN A 41 8.21 55.31 36.15
N ARG A 42 8.39 54.59 37.26
CA ARG A 42 8.48 53.12 37.26
C ARG A 42 7.15 52.48 36.87
N ILE A 43 6.04 52.99 37.38
CA ILE A 43 4.68 52.55 37.01
C ILE A 43 4.45 52.78 35.51
N ASP A 44 4.80 53.94 34.96
CA ASP A 44 4.66 54.23 33.53
C ASP A 44 5.47 53.27 32.66
N SER A 45 6.69 52.92 33.09
CA SER A 45 7.53 51.93 32.41
C SER A 45 6.88 50.55 32.40
N LEU A 46 6.40 50.09 33.56
CA LEU A 46 5.70 48.81 33.68
C LEU A 46 4.40 48.78 32.85
N GLN A 47 3.64 49.87 32.80
CA GLN A 47 2.44 49.95 31.96
C GLN A 47 2.75 49.84 30.47
N LYS A 48 3.84 50.45 30.01
CA LYS A 48 4.33 50.30 28.62
C LYS A 48 4.71 48.86 28.32
N GLU A 49 5.41 48.20 29.26
CA GLU A 49 5.77 46.79 29.10
C GLU A 49 4.55 45.86 29.11
N ILE A 50 3.59 46.07 30.01
CA ILE A 50 2.31 45.33 30.02
C ILE A 50 1.60 45.48 28.67
N SER A 51 1.49 46.71 28.15
CA SER A 51 0.85 46.97 26.86
C SER A 51 1.55 46.25 25.71
N ARG A 52 2.89 46.23 25.72
CA ARG A 52 3.71 45.49 24.75
C ARG A 52 3.44 43.98 24.83
N LEU A 53 3.44 43.41 26.04
CA LEU A 53 3.21 41.98 26.27
C LEU A 53 1.78 41.57 25.86
N VAL A 54 0.77 42.38 26.19
CA VAL A 54 -0.62 42.16 25.75
C VAL A 54 -0.71 42.11 24.22
N GLY A 55 -0.04 43.02 23.52
CA GLY A 55 0.03 43.01 22.05
C GLY A 55 0.71 41.76 21.49
N GLN A 56 1.77 41.26 22.14
CA GLN A 56 2.42 40.01 21.74
C GLN A 56 1.51 38.80 21.96
N ILE A 57 0.80 38.73 23.11
CA ILE A 57 -0.15 37.65 23.41
C ILE A 57 -1.27 37.61 22.35
N ALA A 58 -1.81 38.77 21.96
CA ALA A 58 -2.84 38.83 20.92
C ALA A 58 -2.33 38.27 19.57
N LYS A 59 -1.11 38.63 19.17
CA LYS A 59 -0.48 38.09 17.95
C LYS A 59 -0.26 36.59 18.04
N TYR A 60 0.26 36.08 19.16
CA TYR A 60 0.47 34.65 19.34
C TYR A 60 -0.83 33.86 19.33
N LYS A 61 -1.91 34.38 19.91
CA LYS A 61 -3.25 33.76 19.82
C LYS A 61 -3.71 33.63 18.37
N GLN A 62 -3.62 34.70 17.59
CA GLN A 62 -3.98 34.67 16.17
C GLN A 62 -3.15 33.65 15.37
N THR A 63 -1.85 33.55 15.66
CA THR A 63 -0.98 32.54 15.04
C THR A 63 -1.42 31.13 15.42
N VAL A 64 -1.75 30.87 16.69
CA VAL A 64 -2.26 29.57 17.15
C VAL A 64 -3.56 29.20 16.44
N ASP A 65 -4.51 30.13 16.32
CA ASP A 65 -5.77 29.88 15.62
C ASP A 65 -5.57 29.55 14.13
N THR A 66 -4.62 30.24 13.48
CA THR A 66 -4.24 29.99 12.09
C THR A 66 -3.62 28.60 11.94
N LEU A 67 -2.66 28.25 12.81
CA LEU A 67 -2.01 26.93 12.80
C LEU A 67 -3.01 25.81 13.06
N ASN A 68 -3.95 26.00 14.00
CA ASN A 68 -5.00 25.01 14.27
C ASN A 68 -5.90 24.77 13.06
N SER A 69 -6.24 25.83 12.33
CA SER A 69 -7.02 25.71 11.09
C SER A 69 -6.24 24.93 10.02
N GLN A 70 -4.95 25.22 9.84
CA GLN A 70 -4.09 24.47 8.92
C GLN A 70 -3.95 23.00 9.31
N LEU A 71 -3.81 22.70 10.60
CA LEU A 71 -3.75 21.32 11.09
C LEU A 71 -5.03 20.55 10.73
N TYR A 72 -6.19 21.16 10.93
CA TYR A 72 -7.46 20.54 10.55
C TYR A 72 -7.53 20.23 9.05
N ASP A 73 -7.11 21.16 8.20
CA ASP A 73 -7.10 20.96 6.74
C ASP A 73 -6.13 19.83 6.32
N TYR A 74 -4.95 19.76 6.94
CA TYR A 74 -4.01 18.68 6.71
C TYR A 74 -4.54 17.32 7.17
N GLU A 75 -5.23 17.25 8.32
CA GLU A 75 -5.85 16.02 8.79
C GLU A 75 -6.93 15.51 7.82
N GLN A 76 -7.77 16.39 7.28
CA GLN A 76 -8.77 15.99 6.27
C GLN A 76 -8.09 15.50 4.98
N THR A 77 -7.04 16.21 4.53
CA THR A 77 -6.28 15.82 3.34
C THR A 77 -5.66 14.42 3.51
N ILE A 78 -5.04 14.16 4.66
CA ILE A 78 -4.46 12.84 5.00
C ILE A 78 -5.55 11.77 5.00
N LYS A 79 -6.72 12.05 5.57
CA LYS A 79 -7.84 11.10 5.59
C LYS A 79 -8.30 10.72 4.19
N ASP A 80 -8.41 11.68 3.28
CA ASP A 80 -8.85 11.44 1.91
C ASP A 80 -7.77 10.74 1.06
N GLN A 81 -6.51 11.10 1.25
CA GLN A 81 -5.39 10.37 0.65
C GLN A 81 -5.36 8.91 1.12
N ASN A 82 -5.56 8.65 2.41
CA ASN A 82 -5.63 7.31 2.96
C ASN A 82 -6.78 6.48 2.35
N LYS A 83 -7.96 7.07 2.14
CA LYS A 83 -9.06 6.40 1.43
C LYS A 83 -8.67 6.05 0.00
N LYS A 84 -8.00 6.97 -0.72
CA LYS A 84 -7.53 6.76 -2.10
C LYS A 84 -6.51 5.63 -2.16
N ILE A 85 -5.55 5.58 -1.24
CA ILE A 85 -4.57 4.49 -1.13
C ILE A 85 -5.26 3.15 -0.91
N LYS A 86 -6.22 3.06 0.02
CA LYS A 86 -6.98 1.81 0.25
C LYS A 86 -7.70 1.34 -1.02
N LYS A 87 -8.32 2.26 -1.77
CA LYS A 87 -9.00 1.95 -3.03
C LYS A 87 -8.03 1.45 -4.10
N LEU A 88 -6.88 2.10 -4.24
CA LEU A 88 -5.84 1.68 -5.20
C LEU A 88 -5.27 0.30 -4.85
N ASN A 89 -5.01 0.02 -3.57
CA ASN A 89 -4.57 -1.30 -3.12
C ASN A 89 -5.60 -2.40 -3.46
N HIS A 90 -6.89 -2.09 -3.35
CA HIS A 90 -7.93 -3.04 -3.76
C HIS A 90 -7.90 -3.32 -5.27
N TYR A 91 -7.73 -2.29 -6.10
CA TYR A 91 -7.61 -2.46 -7.56
C TYR A 91 -6.36 -3.23 -7.97
N LEU A 92 -5.25 -3.02 -7.28
CA LEU A 92 -4.01 -3.75 -7.48
C LEU A 92 -4.20 -5.25 -7.23
N LEU A 93 -4.84 -5.61 -6.11
CA LEU A 93 -5.14 -7.02 -5.78
C LEU A 93 -6.11 -7.65 -6.78
N PHE A 94 -7.10 -6.88 -7.24
CA PHE A 94 -8.01 -7.32 -8.30
C PHE A 94 -7.26 -7.60 -9.60
N ALA A 95 -6.38 -6.69 -10.04
CA ALA A 95 -5.55 -6.87 -11.22
C ALA A 95 -4.67 -8.13 -11.12
N ASP A 96 -4.02 -8.36 -9.97
CA ASP A 96 -3.23 -9.58 -9.74
C ASP A 96 -4.08 -10.86 -9.85
N THR A 97 -5.33 -10.82 -9.40
CA THR A 97 -6.27 -11.95 -9.53
C THR A 97 -6.61 -12.23 -10.99
N ILE A 98 -6.79 -11.19 -11.81
CA ILE A 98 -7.02 -11.33 -13.25
C ILE A 98 -5.79 -11.92 -13.94
N VAL A 99 -4.59 -11.46 -13.58
CA VAL A 99 -3.34 -12.03 -14.08
C VAL A 99 -3.24 -13.52 -13.78
N ALA A 100 -3.51 -13.95 -12.54
CA ALA A 100 -3.48 -15.36 -12.18
C ALA A 100 -4.47 -16.20 -13.01
N ARG A 101 -5.68 -15.67 -13.29
CA ARG A 101 -6.67 -16.36 -14.14
C ARG A 101 -6.19 -16.49 -15.59
N LEU A 102 -5.70 -15.39 -16.18
CA LEU A 102 -5.18 -15.40 -17.56
C LEU A 102 -4.00 -16.36 -17.71
N SER A 103 -3.09 -16.37 -16.74
CA SER A 103 -1.97 -17.32 -16.72
C SER A 103 -2.43 -18.76 -16.58
N ASN A 104 -3.49 -19.02 -15.80
CA ASN A 104 -4.09 -20.36 -15.70
C ASN A 104 -4.78 -20.79 -17.02
N ASP A 105 -5.42 -19.87 -17.74
CA ASP A 105 -6.05 -20.17 -19.03
C ASP A 105 -5.04 -20.59 -20.11
N CYS A 106 -3.77 -20.21 -19.95
CA CYS A 106 -2.70 -20.69 -20.82
C CYS A 106 -2.55 -22.22 -20.76
N LEU A 107 -2.73 -22.84 -19.58
CA LEU A 107 -2.62 -24.29 -19.39
C LEU A 107 -3.80 -25.10 -19.98
N ARG A 108 -4.87 -24.41 -20.40
CA ARG A 108 -6.04 -25.02 -21.06
C ARG A 108 -5.88 -25.13 -22.57
N LYS A 109 -4.84 -24.53 -23.14
CA LYS A 109 -4.58 -24.47 -24.58
C LYS A 109 -3.29 -25.21 -24.89
N LYS A 110 -3.15 -25.61 -26.16
CA LYS A 110 -1.90 -26.18 -26.70
C LYS A 110 -0.71 -25.30 -26.33
N TYR A 111 0.40 -25.95 -25.99
CA TYR A 111 1.65 -25.26 -25.68
C TYR A 111 2.01 -24.29 -26.81
N ASP A 112 2.26 -23.04 -26.41
CA ASP A 112 2.76 -21.98 -27.26
C ASP A 112 3.76 -21.16 -26.46
N LEU A 113 5.00 -21.12 -26.95
CA LEU A 113 6.13 -20.50 -26.25
C LEU A 113 5.86 -19.01 -25.95
N ALA A 114 5.23 -18.29 -26.87
CA ALA A 114 4.97 -16.86 -26.69
C ALA A 114 3.94 -16.62 -25.58
N ASN A 115 2.84 -17.36 -25.59
CA ASN A 115 1.78 -17.27 -24.58
C ASN A 115 2.26 -17.70 -23.20
N VAL A 116 3.03 -18.80 -23.11
CA VAL A 116 3.58 -19.27 -21.83
C VAL A 116 4.56 -18.26 -21.26
N ASN A 117 5.49 -17.75 -22.06
CA ASN A 117 6.42 -16.71 -21.61
C ASN A 117 5.70 -15.44 -21.18
N GLN A 118 4.62 -15.05 -21.87
CA GLN A 118 3.81 -13.92 -21.45
C GLN A 118 3.09 -14.19 -20.11
N ALA A 119 2.54 -15.39 -19.93
CA ALA A 119 1.90 -15.79 -18.68
C ALA A 119 2.86 -15.79 -17.49
N ILE A 120 4.10 -16.26 -17.69
CA ILE A 120 5.17 -16.23 -16.68
C ILE A 120 5.54 -14.79 -16.34
N ARG A 121 5.77 -13.93 -17.35
CA ARG A 121 6.09 -12.50 -17.13
C ARG A 121 4.99 -11.79 -16.36
N ASN A 122 3.73 -12.00 -16.75
CA ASN A 122 2.59 -11.40 -16.04
C ASN A 122 2.57 -11.84 -14.57
N PHE A 123 2.78 -13.14 -14.31
CA PHE A 123 2.85 -13.69 -12.96
C PHE A 123 3.96 -13.04 -12.13
N GLU A 124 5.14 -12.87 -12.71
CA GLU A 124 6.28 -12.22 -12.05
C GLU A 124 6.04 -10.73 -11.76
N GLN A 125 5.16 -10.08 -12.52
CA GLN A 125 4.79 -8.69 -12.32
C GLN A 125 3.67 -8.47 -11.29
N MET A 126 3.03 -9.53 -10.77
CA MET A 126 1.99 -9.39 -9.74
C MET A 126 2.54 -8.65 -8.51
N TYR A 127 1.76 -7.75 -7.93
CA TYR A 127 2.25 -6.94 -6.81
C TYR A 127 2.12 -7.64 -5.46
N SER A 128 1.05 -8.40 -5.25
CA SER A 128 0.80 -9.13 -4.01
C SER A 128 1.70 -10.35 -3.86
N SER A 129 2.64 -10.30 -2.92
CA SER A 129 3.51 -11.43 -2.57
C SER A 129 2.71 -12.62 -2.03
N GLU A 130 1.66 -12.36 -1.24
CA GLU A 130 0.78 -13.41 -0.72
C GLU A 130 0.09 -14.17 -1.85
N LEU A 131 -0.45 -13.43 -2.83
CA LEU A 131 -1.15 -14.05 -3.96
C LEU A 131 -0.16 -14.81 -4.86
N LYS A 132 1.02 -14.24 -5.13
CA LYS A 132 2.11 -14.93 -5.84
C LYS A 132 2.47 -16.25 -5.16
N ASN A 133 2.61 -16.27 -3.84
CA ASN A 133 2.93 -17.48 -3.11
C ASN A 133 1.81 -18.52 -3.20
N LYS A 134 0.54 -18.09 -3.07
CA LYS A 134 -0.63 -18.96 -3.21
C LYS A 134 -0.70 -19.64 -4.58
N PHE A 135 -0.28 -18.95 -5.64
CA PHE A 135 -0.24 -19.49 -7.00
C PHE A 135 1.16 -20.00 -7.42
N GLY A 136 2.05 -20.30 -6.46
CA GLY A 136 3.40 -20.79 -6.79
C GLY A 136 3.41 -22.04 -7.67
N ARG A 137 2.43 -22.95 -7.47
CA ARG A 137 2.27 -24.15 -8.29
C ARG A 137 1.90 -23.83 -9.75
N LEU A 138 1.10 -22.79 -10.00
CA LEU A 138 0.82 -22.32 -11.36
C LEU A 138 2.09 -21.90 -12.09
N LYS A 139 2.98 -21.14 -11.42
CA LYS A 139 4.27 -20.74 -12.01
C LYS A 139 5.13 -21.96 -12.35
N TYR A 140 5.19 -22.94 -11.45
CA TYR A 140 5.91 -24.19 -11.70
C TYR A 140 5.37 -24.89 -12.96
N LEU A 141 4.06 -25.07 -13.07
CA LEU A 141 3.45 -25.74 -14.23
C LEU A 141 3.73 -24.99 -15.54
N LEU A 142 3.69 -23.66 -15.54
CA LEU A 142 4.03 -22.85 -16.71
C LEU A 142 5.48 -23.05 -17.15
N ASN A 143 6.41 -23.11 -16.20
CA ASN A 143 7.83 -23.33 -16.48
C ASN A 143 8.11 -24.72 -17.05
N GLU A 144 7.43 -25.75 -16.56
CA GLU A 144 7.64 -27.14 -17.01
C GLU A 144 6.79 -27.51 -18.25
N TYR A 145 5.88 -26.64 -18.68
CA TYR A 145 4.91 -26.97 -19.73
C TYR A 145 5.57 -27.38 -21.05
N GLU A 146 6.65 -26.70 -21.44
CA GLU A 146 7.41 -27.06 -22.64
C GLU A 146 7.92 -28.50 -22.58
N ILE A 147 8.59 -28.81 -21.47
CA ILE A 147 9.24 -30.09 -21.23
C ILE A 147 8.21 -31.22 -21.25
N TYR A 148 7.11 -31.06 -20.50
CA TYR A 148 6.02 -32.02 -20.48
C TYR A 148 5.40 -32.26 -21.86
N THR A 149 5.26 -31.19 -22.64
CA THR A 149 4.73 -31.30 -24.01
C THR A 149 5.68 -32.06 -24.92
N GLN A 150 6.99 -31.76 -24.85
CA GLN A 150 8.00 -32.41 -25.70
C GLN A 150 8.12 -33.91 -25.41
N GLU A 151 8.07 -34.32 -24.13
CA GLU A 151 8.07 -35.75 -23.76
C GLU A 151 6.88 -36.50 -24.37
N LEU A 152 5.68 -35.93 -24.26
CA LEU A 152 4.49 -36.52 -24.84
C LEU A 152 4.58 -36.57 -26.37
N VAL A 153 4.93 -35.46 -27.03
CA VAL A 153 5.09 -35.40 -28.50
C VAL A 153 6.05 -36.46 -29.01
N SER A 154 7.19 -36.66 -28.32
CA SER A 154 8.16 -37.69 -28.68
C SER A 154 7.54 -39.09 -28.70
N ILE A 155 6.78 -39.44 -27.67
CA ILE A 155 6.09 -40.74 -27.57
C ILE A 155 5.00 -40.87 -28.64
N LEU A 156 4.23 -39.81 -28.88
CA LEU A 156 3.15 -39.84 -29.89
C LEU A 156 3.72 -40.00 -31.30
N LEU A 157 4.85 -39.35 -31.61
CA LEU A 157 5.56 -39.54 -32.88
C LEU A 157 6.14 -40.95 -33.02
N GLU A 158 6.69 -41.51 -31.95
CA GLU A 158 7.18 -42.89 -31.93
C GLU A 158 6.04 -43.86 -32.25
N ALA A 159 4.89 -43.72 -31.55
CA ALA A 159 3.71 -44.55 -31.75
C ALA A 159 3.17 -44.45 -33.18
N GLN A 160 3.07 -43.25 -33.73
CA GLN A 160 2.52 -43.04 -35.07
C GLN A 160 3.40 -43.66 -36.16
N ASN A 161 4.72 -43.68 -35.97
CA ASN A 161 5.68 -44.23 -36.95
C ASN A 161 6.03 -45.71 -36.69
N ASP A 162 5.42 -46.35 -35.69
CA ASP A 162 5.70 -47.74 -35.32
C ASP A 162 5.04 -48.73 -36.29
N LYS A 163 5.83 -49.16 -37.29
CA LYS A 163 5.40 -50.15 -38.31
C LYS A 163 4.95 -51.48 -37.71
N SER A 164 5.37 -51.83 -36.49
CA SER A 164 4.99 -53.09 -35.86
C SER A 164 3.52 -53.13 -35.42
N LEU A 165 2.86 -51.97 -35.34
CA LEU A 165 1.43 -51.84 -35.03
C LEU A 165 0.52 -52.47 -36.09
N GLY A 166 0.96 -52.52 -37.35
CA GLY A 166 0.22 -53.16 -38.44
C GLY A 166 0.15 -54.68 -38.35
N ASN A 167 0.80 -55.32 -37.36
CA ASN A 167 0.75 -56.77 -37.18
C ASN A 167 -0.61 -57.21 -36.58
N PRO A 168 -1.40 -58.07 -37.25
CA PRO A 168 -2.73 -58.48 -36.77
C PRO A 168 -2.77 -59.25 -35.44
N PHE A 169 -1.64 -59.83 -35.00
CA PHE A 169 -1.54 -60.66 -33.82
C PHE A 169 -0.90 -59.94 -32.63
N THR A 170 0.09 -59.08 -32.90
CA THR A 170 0.86 -58.38 -31.85
C THR A 170 0.62 -56.88 -31.79
N GLY A 171 0.01 -56.28 -32.82
CA GLY A 171 -0.13 -54.84 -32.95
C GLY A 171 -0.93 -54.19 -31.82
N GLN A 172 -1.97 -54.85 -31.31
CA GLN A 172 -2.76 -54.34 -30.18
C GLN A 172 -1.95 -54.35 -28.87
N LYS A 173 -1.19 -55.42 -28.63
CA LYS A 173 -0.30 -55.50 -27.46
C LYS A 173 0.80 -54.43 -27.54
N GLN A 174 1.33 -54.20 -28.73
CA GLN A 174 2.30 -53.15 -28.98
C GLN A 174 1.70 -51.76 -28.74
N ALA A 175 0.48 -51.50 -29.24
CA ALA A 175 -0.24 -50.25 -28.98
C ALA A 175 -0.39 -49.99 -27.47
N GLN A 176 -0.77 -51.03 -26.72
CA GLN A 176 -0.92 -50.94 -25.27
C GLN A 176 0.38 -50.56 -24.55
N SER A 177 1.56 -50.93 -25.07
CA SER A 177 2.84 -50.53 -24.48
C SER A 177 3.07 -49.02 -24.49
N TYR A 178 2.44 -48.28 -25.42
CA TYR A 178 2.51 -46.82 -25.45
C TYR A 178 1.72 -46.17 -24.32
N ILE A 179 0.68 -46.83 -23.78
CA ILE A 179 0.04 -46.37 -22.53
C ILE A 179 1.05 -46.40 -21.39
N ASP A 180 1.83 -47.47 -21.28
CA ASP A 180 2.85 -47.59 -20.23
C ASP A 180 3.96 -46.55 -20.41
N LYS A 181 4.38 -46.27 -21.67
CA LYS A 181 5.33 -45.19 -21.96
C LYS A 181 4.80 -43.82 -21.54
N ILE A 182 3.55 -43.49 -21.86
CA ILE A 182 2.92 -42.23 -21.45
C ILE A 182 2.86 -42.14 -19.92
N LYS A 183 2.49 -43.23 -19.24
CA LYS A 183 2.44 -43.28 -17.76
C LYS A 183 3.81 -43.09 -17.10
N ASN A 184 4.89 -43.35 -17.84
CA ASN A 184 6.26 -43.16 -17.38
C ASN A 184 6.83 -41.76 -17.69
N THR A 185 6.05 -40.86 -18.31
CA THR A 185 6.45 -39.45 -18.48
C THR A 185 6.43 -38.72 -17.15
N ARG A 186 7.27 -37.67 -17.02
CA ARG A 186 7.31 -36.86 -15.79
C ARG A 186 5.95 -36.24 -15.49
N TYR A 187 5.28 -35.73 -16.52
CA TYR A 187 3.96 -35.14 -16.37
C TYR A 187 2.95 -36.11 -15.75
N TYR A 188 2.90 -37.35 -16.25
CA TYR A 188 1.93 -38.33 -15.75
C TYR A 188 2.22 -38.73 -14.30
N GLN A 189 3.49 -38.91 -13.96
CA GLN A 189 3.91 -39.34 -12.62
C GLN A 189 3.73 -38.24 -11.57
N ASP A 190 4.12 -37.01 -11.90
CA ASP A 190 4.26 -35.94 -10.92
C ASP A 190 3.07 -34.97 -10.88
N VAL A 191 2.24 -34.94 -11.93
CA VAL A 191 1.24 -33.88 -12.13
C VAL A 191 -0.15 -34.39 -12.49
N TYR A 192 -0.29 -35.39 -13.36
CA TYR A 192 -1.60 -35.75 -13.97
C TYR A 192 -2.73 -36.03 -12.96
N ASN A 193 -2.41 -36.60 -11.79
CA ASN A 193 -3.37 -36.91 -10.71
C ASN A 193 -3.38 -35.88 -9.55
N ASP A 194 -2.66 -34.76 -9.69
CA ASP A 194 -2.57 -33.71 -8.67
C ASP A 194 -3.77 -32.73 -8.78
N ASP A 195 -3.98 -31.90 -7.76
CA ASP A 195 -5.00 -30.84 -7.78
C ASP A 195 -4.67 -29.75 -8.80
N TRP A 196 -3.37 -29.53 -9.03
CA TRP A 196 -2.86 -28.56 -9.99
C TRP A 196 -2.27 -29.27 -11.19
N THR A 197 -2.99 -29.22 -12.31
CA THR A 197 -2.64 -29.90 -13.57
C THR A 197 -2.49 -28.92 -14.72
N ILE A 198 -2.10 -29.45 -15.88
CA ILE A 198 -2.20 -28.78 -17.17
C ILE A 198 -3.41 -29.40 -17.91
N PRO A 199 -4.61 -28.79 -17.84
CA PRO A 199 -5.83 -29.42 -18.32
C PRO A 199 -5.78 -29.85 -19.78
N TYR A 200 -5.06 -29.10 -20.62
CA TYR A 200 -4.84 -29.47 -22.01
C TYR A 200 -4.14 -30.84 -22.14
N LEU A 201 -3.07 -31.08 -21.36
CA LEU A 201 -2.32 -32.33 -21.39
C LEU A 201 -3.13 -33.49 -20.79
N ASN A 202 -3.90 -33.26 -19.71
CA ASN A 202 -4.80 -34.29 -19.19
C ASN A 202 -5.79 -34.75 -20.27
N ASN A 203 -6.47 -33.80 -20.91
CA ASN A 203 -7.42 -34.13 -21.98
C ASN A 203 -6.76 -34.87 -23.16
N LEU A 204 -5.55 -34.45 -23.54
CA LEU A 204 -4.78 -35.10 -24.60
C LEU A 204 -4.43 -36.55 -24.22
N ILE A 205 -3.95 -36.78 -23.00
CA ILE A 205 -3.60 -38.11 -22.49
C ILE A 205 -4.83 -39.00 -22.45
N ASP A 206 -5.97 -38.49 -21.96
CA ASP A 206 -7.22 -39.23 -21.88
C ASP A 206 -7.66 -39.71 -23.27
N LYS A 207 -7.65 -38.81 -24.26
CA LYS A 207 -7.94 -39.15 -25.66
C LYS A 207 -6.94 -40.13 -26.24
N CYS A 208 -5.65 -40.00 -25.94
CA CYS A 208 -4.65 -40.96 -26.38
C CYS A 208 -4.94 -42.35 -25.82
N PHE A 209 -5.29 -42.46 -24.53
CA PHE A 209 -5.64 -43.73 -23.91
C PHE A 209 -6.90 -44.35 -24.51
N GLU A 210 -7.92 -43.54 -24.83
CA GLU A 210 -9.12 -44.00 -25.53
C GLU A 210 -8.76 -44.54 -26.92
N THR A 211 -8.04 -43.77 -27.73
CA THR A 211 -7.63 -44.16 -29.09
C THR A 211 -6.79 -45.43 -29.11
N ILE A 212 -5.83 -45.57 -28.18
CA ILE A 212 -4.99 -46.76 -28.05
C ILE A 212 -5.82 -47.98 -27.64
N LYS A 213 -6.75 -47.84 -26.69
CA LYS A 213 -7.62 -48.94 -26.25
C LYS A 213 -8.56 -49.41 -27.36
N SER A 214 -9.04 -48.49 -28.21
CA SER A 214 -9.89 -48.81 -29.36
C SER A 214 -9.14 -49.29 -30.59
N PHE A 215 -7.80 -49.24 -30.59
CA PHE A 215 -7.01 -49.59 -31.76
C PHE A 215 -7.14 -51.07 -32.13
N ASN A 216 -7.52 -51.32 -33.38
CA ASN A 216 -7.60 -52.66 -33.96
C ASN A 216 -6.65 -52.77 -35.18
N PRO A 217 -5.55 -53.55 -35.08
CA PRO A 217 -4.60 -53.76 -36.16
C PRO A 217 -5.19 -54.32 -37.47
N LYS A 218 -6.37 -54.94 -37.40
CA LYS A 218 -7.07 -55.49 -38.58
C LYS A 218 -7.80 -54.41 -39.39
N GLU A 219 -8.15 -53.30 -38.74
CA GLU A 219 -8.93 -52.21 -39.32
C GLU A 219 -8.05 -51.00 -39.65
N SER A 220 -7.06 -50.70 -38.81
CA SER A 220 -6.08 -49.66 -39.03
C SER A 220 -4.66 -50.20 -38.82
N LYS A 221 -3.72 -49.75 -39.65
CA LYS A 221 -2.30 -50.10 -39.53
C LYS A 221 -1.50 -49.07 -38.71
N GLU A 222 -2.09 -47.91 -38.43
CA GLU A 222 -1.41 -46.76 -37.85
C GLU A 222 -2.22 -46.14 -36.70
N LEU A 223 -1.51 -45.56 -35.73
CA LEU A 223 -2.05 -44.83 -34.59
C LEU A 223 -1.93 -43.32 -34.86
N HIS A 224 -3.05 -42.66 -35.17
CA HIS A 224 -3.09 -41.23 -35.51
C HIS A 224 -3.11 -40.32 -34.25
N LEU A 225 -2.13 -40.48 -33.36
CA LEU A 225 -2.16 -39.80 -32.06
C LEU A 225 -1.74 -38.32 -32.12
N ILE A 226 -0.86 -37.92 -33.04
CA ILE A 226 -0.44 -36.51 -33.17
C ILE A 226 -1.59 -35.61 -33.60
N GLU A 227 -2.54 -36.13 -34.37
CA GLU A 227 -3.71 -35.38 -34.83
C GLU A 227 -4.59 -34.93 -33.67
N LEU A 228 -4.53 -35.61 -32.52
CA LEU A 228 -5.26 -35.23 -31.29
C LEU A 228 -4.73 -33.94 -30.64
N MET A 229 -3.57 -33.44 -31.08
CA MET A 229 -2.98 -32.18 -30.61
C MET A 229 -3.46 -30.95 -31.39
N ASN A 230 -4.39 -31.10 -32.32
CA ASN A 230 -4.89 -30.02 -33.17
C ASN A 230 -6.31 -29.60 -32.80
#